data_AF-A0A3D2R426-F1
#
_entry.id   AF-A0A3D2R426-F1
#
_cell.length_a   1.000
_cell.length_b   1.000
_cell.length_c   1.000
_cell.angle_alpha   90.00
_cell.angle_beta   90.00
_cell.angle_gamma   90.00
#
_symmetry.space_group_name_H-M   'P 1'
#
loop_
_entity.id
_entity.type
_entity.pdbx_description
1 polymer ?
#
loop_
_entity_poly.entity_id
_entity_poly.type
_entity_poly.pdbx_seq_one_letter_code
_entity_poly.pdbx_strand_id
1 'polypeptide(L)' 'MKRFRYMISGGGTGGHIYPAIAIAQEIMRRNPEAEIMFVGARDRMEMQKVPQAGFPIR' A
#
# COMPACT_ATOMS: atom_id res chain seq x y z
N MET A 1 -17.58 -5.96 14.15
CA MET A 1 -16.94 -4.64 13.97
C MET A 1 -16.87 -4.31 12.48
N LYS A 2 -16.84 -3.03 12.10
CA LYS A 2 -16.83 -2.62 10.69
C LYS A 2 -15.42 -2.77 10.13
N ARG A 3 -15.26 -3.60 9.10
CA ARG A 3 -13.96 -3.79 8.42
C ARG A 3 -13.73 -2.63 7.44
N PHE A 4 -12.71 -1.82 7.71
CA PHE A 4 -12.35 -0.70 6.84
C PHE A 4 -11.45 -1.18 5.70
N ARG A 5 -11.74 -0.73 4.49
CA ARG A 5 -10.99 -1.08 3.28
C ARG A 5 -10.40 0.18 2.69
N TYR A 6 -9.09 0.19 2.48
CA TYR A 6 -8.34 1.32 1.97
C TYR A 6 -7.73 0.96 0.62
N MET A 7 -7.87 1.88 -0.34
CA MET A 7 -7.17 1.81 -1.61
C MET A 7 -6.14 2.92 -1.65
N ILE A 8 -4.89 2.56 -1.95
CA ILE A 8 -3.78 3.50 -2.03
C ILE A 8 -3.32 3.52 -3.48
N SER A 9 -3.56 4.65 -4.14
CA SER A 9 -3.06 4.92 -5.48
C SER A 9 -1.97 5.98 -5.36
N GLY A 10 -0.86 5.77 -6.06
CA GLY A 10 0.26 6.69 -6.06
C GLY A 10 1.58 5.95 -5.99
N GLY A 11 2.37 6.12 -7.04
CA GLY A 11 3.69 5.54 -7.14
C GLY A 11 4.20 5.62 -8.57
N GLY A 12 5.52 5.70 -8.68
CA GLY A 12 6.19 6.01 -9.93
C GLY A 12 7.68 6.18 -9.70
N THR A 13 8.04 6.70 -8.52
CA THR A 13 9.39 6.77 -7.95
C THR A 13 9.38 6.36 -6.47
N GLY A 14 10.54 5.99 -5.92
CA GLY A 14 10.66 5.60 -4.51
C GLY A 14 10.14 6.65 -3.52
N GLY A 15 10.29 7.95 -3.84
CA GLY A 15 9.85 9.05 -2.98
C GLY A 15 8.35 9.09 -2.69
N HIS A 16 7.51 8.46 -3.52
CA HIS A 16 6.07 8.31 -3.26
C HIS A 16 5.72 6.94 -2.68
N ILE A 17 6.43 5.90 -3.13
CA ILE A 17 6.16 4.52 -2.75
C ILE A 17 6.41 4.28 -1.26
N TYR A 18 7.55 4.74 -0.73
CA TYR A 18 7.88 4.50 0.67
C TYR A 18 6.94 5.21 1.65
N PRO A 19 6.57 6.50 1.43
CA PRO A 19 5.53 7.14 2.24
C PRO A 19 4.18 6.42 2.15
N ALA A 20 3.77 5.96 0.97
CA ALA A 20 2.51 5.23 0.81
C ALA A 20 2.51 3.90 1.60
N ILE A 21 3.62 3.17 1.60
CA ILE A 21 3.83 1.98 2.42
C ILE A 21 3.78 2.32 3.92
N ALA A 22 4.45 3.39 4.35
CA ALA A 22 4.46 3.81 5.75
C ALA A 22 3.04 4.15 6.25
N ILE A 23 2.23 4.81 5.41
CA ILE A 23 0.83 5.10 5.72
C ILE A 23 0.02 3.80 5.85
N ALA A 24 0.19 2.86 4.91
CA ALA A 24 -0.48 1.56 4.97
C ALA A 24 -0.16 0.78 6.26
N GLN A 25 1.11 0.76 6.67
CA GLN A 25 1.55 0.13 7.90
C GLN A 25 0.93 0.79 9.14
N GLU A 26 0.88 2.12 9.18
CA GLU A 26 0.30 2.85 10.30
C GLU A 26 -1.22 2.62 10.40
N ILE A 27 -1.92 2.53 9.27
CA ILE A 27 -3.34 2.16 9.23
C ILE A 27 -3.54 0.77 9.85
N MET A 28 -2.77 -0.24 9.43
CA MET A 28 -2.86 -1.59 10.00
C MET A 28 -2.48 -1.63 11.48
N ARG A 29 -1.53 -0.80 11.92
CA ARG A 29 -1.15 -0.70 13.34
C ARG A 29 -2.29 -0.17 14.21
N ARG A 30 -3.04 0.82 13.72
CA ARG A 30 -4.20 1.39 14.42
C ARG A 30 -5.46 0.53 14.30
N ASN A 31 -5.59 -0.18 13.19
CA ASN A 31 -6.72 -1.04 12.89
C ASN A 31 -6.23 -2.37 12.26
N PRO A 32 -5.96 -3.39 13.08
CA PRO A 32 -5.44 -4.67 12.61
C PRO A 32 -6.36 -5.42 11.64
N GLU A 33 -7.66 -5.11 11.62
CA GLU A 33 -8.63 -5.71 10.70
C GLU A 33 -8.74 -4.96 9.36
N ALA A 34 -8.02 -3.85 9.19
CA ALA A 34 -8.06 -3.07 7.95
C ALA A 34 -7.54 -3.87 6.75
N GLU A 35 -8.23 -3.77 5.63
CA GLU A 35 -7.74 -4.28 4.34
C GLU A 35 -7.07 -3.15 3.57
N ILE A 36 -5.86 -3.40 3.06
CA ILE A 36 -5.13 -2.46 2.20
C ILE A 36 -5.00 -3.05 0.79
N MET A 37 -5.25 -2.23 -0.24
CA MET A 37 -4.96 -2.54 -1.63
C MET A 37 -4.22 -1.39 -2.29
N PHE A 38 -3.06 -1.66 -2.88
CA PHE A 38 -2.37 -0.69 -3.73
C PHE A 38 -2.84 -0.80 -5.18
N VAL A 39 -2.82 0.33 -5.89
CA VAL A 39 -3.06 0.39 -7.33
C VAL A 39 -1.92 1.17 -7.96
N GLY A 40 -1.30 0.58 -8.98
CA GLY A 40 -0.12 1.16 -9.63
C GLY A 40 -0.04 0.88 -11.12
N ALA A 41 0.95 1.47 -11.78
CA ALA A 41 1.30 1.20 -13.16
C ALA A 41 2.19 -0.04 -13.26
N ARG A 42 1.95 -0.84 -14.31
CA ARG A 42 2.77 -2.00 -14.64
C ARG A 42 4.21 -1.59 -14.93
N ASP A 43 5.15 -2.48 -14.66
CA ASP A 43 6.59 -2.31 -14.93
C ASP A 43 7.25 -1.11 -14.22
N ARG A 44 6.65 -0.62 -13.13
CA ARG A 44 7.22 0.42 -12.27
C ARG A 44 7.75 -0.15 -10.96
N MET A 45 8.58 0.64 -10.27
CA MET A 45 9.21 0.29 -9.00
C MET A 45 8.20 -0.17 -7.93
N GLU A 46 6.99 0.35 -7.94
CA GLU A 46 5.92 -0.02 -7.01
C GLU A 46 5.52 -1.50 -7.11
N MET A 47 5.56 -2.08 -8.32
CA MET A 47 5.26 -3.49 -8.56
C MET A 47 6.26 -4.43 -7.89
N GLN A 48 7.43 -3.94 -7.49
CA GLN A 48 8.41 -4.69 -6.70
C GLN A 48 8.36 -4.31 -5.22
N LYS A 49 8.33 -3.02 -4.90
CA LYS A 49 8.47 -2.52 -3.53
C LYS A 49 7.23 -2.73 -2.67
N VAL A 50 6.04 -2.61 -3.24
CA VAL A 50 4.78 -2.80 -2.50
C VAL A 50 4.59 -4.27 -2.09
N PRO A 51 4.79 -5.27 -2.98
CA PRO A 51 4.77 -6.68 -2.57
C PRO A 51 5.86 -7.03 -1.55
N GLN A 52 7.06 -6.46 -1.67
CA GLN A 52 8.15 -6.65 -0.69
C GLN A 52 7.76 -6.17 0.71
N ALA A 53 6.92 -5.14 0.82
CA ALA A 53 6.40 -4.64 2.09
C ALA A 53 5.18 -5.43 2.62
N GLY A 54 4.75 -6.49 1.90
CA GLY A 54 3.66 -7.36 2.33
C GLY A 54 2.27 -6.90 1.91
N PHE A 55 2.16 -5.92 1.01
CA PHE A 55 0.86 -5.40 0.55
C PHE A 55 0.50 -5.89 -0.85
N PRO A 56 -0.80 -6.17 -1.12
CA PRO A 56 -1.24 -6.51 -2.47
C PRO A 56 -1.26 -5.25 -3.35
N ILE A 57 -0.91 -5.43 -4.63
CA ILE A 57 -0.96 -4.38 -5.66
C ILE A 57 -1.65 -4.92 -6.92
N ARG A 58 -2.39 -4.04 -7.59
CA ARG A 58 -3.04 -4.30 -8.89
C ARG A 58 -2.67 -3.25 -9.93
#